data_AF-A0A1F0P755-F1
#
_entry.id   AF-A0A1F0P755-F1
#
_cell.length_a   1.000
_cell.length_b   1.000
_cell.length_c   1.000
_cell.angle_alpha   90.00
_cell.angle_beta   90.00
_cell.angle_gamma   90.00
#
_symmetry.space_group_name_H-M   'P 1'
#
loop_
_entity.id
_entity.type
_entity.pdbx_description
1 polymer ?
#
loop_
_entity_poly.entity_id
_entity_poly.type
_entity_poly.pdbx_seq_one_letter_code
_entity_poly.pdbx_strand_id
1 'polypeptide(L)'
;MESIKMKINDLFNHAVATSTQQDEVGITQNPNNKQEGETYHHWGLRVCAIANGSNFTLVPYLHNVYNYIHHEQVQNEYLQEQQHKNLECQIEQKRNEIECLNKKLIVCKQGQSDYKESINELKEEKINLRNKAYEVNKGAKMKLILGLIILIPLTMYLFLFYSSTFYSAFFKDFSEGANLMNSMFDANALSKALETSVTELCFVLSAPVIFMGLGFSLHFFTVQQTWTKYIKMGAILCITFVFDAILAYMIGKHLHDMEVIIGTAGLNSIYGLSEAVGDINTWAVIFCGFIVYIIWGIVFDMSMSAYDQLDLNKINIKDINKRIKGIEQQIHEEKAKEQSINNEISLLNNAISSLTSQISNKVIIDKAAIRTEMTNFFAGWIAQMSILGKTNIDQSSANETFNETLNSLSI
;
A
#
# COMPACT_ATOMS: atom_id res chain seq x y z
N MET A 1 48.68 -31.55 -85.90
CA MET A 1 48.98 -32.57 -84.87
C MET A 1 47.72 -33.40 -84.71
N GLU A 2 47.79 -34.69 -85.09
CA GLU A 2 46.92 -35.84 -84.72
C GLU A 2 45.38 -35.69 -84.96
N SER A 3 44.65 -36.44 -85.80
CA SER A 3 44.64 -37.89 -86.15
C SER A 3 44.44 -38.74 -84.89
N ILE A 4 43.36 -39.51 -84.60
CA ILE A 4 42.59 -40.53 -85.35
C ILE A 4 41.47 -40.98 -84.36
N LYS A 5 40.15 -40.88 -84.64
CA LYS A 5 39.24 -41.97 -85.11
C LYS A 5 39.42 -43.33 -84.39
N MET A 6 38.46 -43.95 -83.70
CA MET A 6 37.23 -44.60 -84.23
C MET A 6 36.52 -45.32 -83.05
N LYS A 7 35.21 -45.16 -82.87
CA LYS A 7 34.07 -46.07 -83.23
C LYS A 7 33.78 -47.21 -82.24
N ILE A 8 32.52 -47.35 -81.84
CA ILE A 8 31.53 -48.35 -82.33
C ILE A 8 30.17 -47.92 -81.72
N ASN A 9 29.47 -47.03 -82.43
CA ASN A 9 28.02 -47.16 -82.43
C ASN A 9 27.70 -48.43 -83.21
N ASP A 10 26.54 -49.01 -82.94
CA ASP A 10 25.87 -49.97 -83.81
C ASP A 10 26.42 -51.37 -83.78
N LEU A 11 26.28 -52.10 -82.67
CA LEU A 11 26.12 -53.54 -82.87
C LEU A 11 24.99 -54.23 -82.11
N PHE A 12 24.56 -53.86 -80.89
CA PHE A 12 23.46 -54.62 -80.27
C PHE A 12 22.57 -53.81 -79.32
N ASN A 13 21.46 -53.30 -79.84
CA ASN A 13 20.26 -52.99 -79.07
C ASN A 13 19.09 -53.86 -79.57
N HIS A 14 18.38 -54.47 -78.62
CA HIS A 14 17.09 -55.17 -78.69
C HIS A 14 16.95 -56.47 -79.50
N ALA A 15 16.80 -57.60 -78.82
CA ALA A 15 15.51 -58.18 -78.42
C ALA A 15 15.72 -59.61 -77.87
N VAL A 16 14.80 -60.07 -77.00
CA VAL A 16 14.30 -61.46 -76.81
C VAL A 16 14.13 -61.86 -75.33
N ALA A 17 12.85 -62.00 -74.98
CA ALA A 17 12.18 -63.00 -74.13
C ALA A 17 12.61 -63.26 -72.67
N THR A 18 11.63 -62.98 -71.80
CA THR A 18 11.21 -63.69 -70.59
C THR A 18 11.75 -65.12 -70.41
N SER A 19 12.49 -65.35 -69.33
CA SER A 19 12.33 -66.56 -68.50
C SER A 19 12.88 -66.33 -67.08
N THR A 20 11.92 -66.31 -66.17
CA THR A 20 11.94 -66.57 -64.73
C THR A 20 13.26 -67.07 -64.12
N GLN A 21 13.90 -66.24 -63.29
CA GLN A 21 14.61 -66.70 -62.10
C GLN A 21 14.27 -65.76 -60.93
N GLN A 22 13.75 -66.37 -59.87
CA GLN A 22 13.46 -65.76 -58.58
C GLN A 22 14.78 -65.33 -57.95
N ASP A 23 15.07 -64.04 -57.94
CA ASP A 23 16.05 -63.47 -57.01
C ASP A 23 15.35 -63.23 -55.67
N GLU A 24 15.63 -64.11 -54.70
CA GLU A 24 15.36 -63.87 -53.29
C GLU A 24 16.15 -62.64 -52.82
N VAL A 25 15.48 -61.48 -52.84
CA VAL A 25 15.96 -60.28 -52.13
C VAL A 25 15.62 -60.43 -50.65
N GLY A 26 16.47 -61.17 -49.94
CA GLY A 26 16.45 -61.25 -48.48
C GLY A 26 17.17 -60.04 -47.87
N ILE A 27 16.50 -58.88 -47.80
CA ILE A 27 16.92 -57.83 -46.86
C ILE A 27 16.50 -58.32 -45.47
N THR A 28 17.45 -58.88 -44.72
CA THR A 28 17.29 -59.17 -43.30
C THR A 28 17.15 -57.85 -42.53
N GLN A 29 15.96 -57.27 -42.49
CA GLN A 29 15.64 -56.22 -41.53
C GLN A 29 15.58 -56.85 -40.13
N ASN A 30 16.28 -56.25 -39.16
CA ASN A 30 16.23 -56.70 -37.77
C ASN A 30 14.77 -56.70 -37.28
N PRO A 31 14.20 -57.84 -36.88
CA PRO A 31 12.77 -57.95 -36.53
C PRO A 31 12.36 -57.09 -35.32
N ASN A 32 13.33 -56.62 -34.55
CA ASN A 32 13.13 -55.78 -33.37
C ASN A 32 13.02 -54.27 -33.66
N ASN A 33 13.38 -53.82 -34.87
CA ASN A 33 13.27 -52.42 -35.25
C ASN A 33 11.89 -52.09 -35.84
N LYS A 34 11.53 -50.81 -35.84
CA LYS A 34 10.31 -50.30 -36.49
C LYS A 34 10.42 -50.51 -38.00
N GLN A 35 9.36 -51.05 -38.60
CA GLN A 35 9.29 -51.25 -40.05
C GLN A 35 8.91 -49.94 -40.75
N GLU A 36 9.28 -49.81 -42.02
CA GLU A 36 9.00 -48.61 -42.82
C GLU A 36 7.47 -48.45 -43.00
N GLY A 37 6.92 -47.27 -42.68
CA GLY A 37 5.47 -46.99 -42.73
C GLY A 37 4.65 -47.49 -41.53
N GLU A 38 5.27 -48.18 -40.57
CA GLU A 38 4.58 -48.68 -39.38
C GLU A 38 4.30 -47.56 -38.36
N THR A 39 3.18 -47.63 -37.64
CA THR A 39 2.89 -46.73 -36.50
C THR A 39 3.50 -47.26 -35.21
N TYR A 40 3.83 -46.39 -34.25
CA TYR A 40 4.39 -46.82 -32.95
C TYR A 40 3.49 -47.81 -32.22
N HIS A 41 2.16 -47.68 -32.34
CA HIS A 41 1.20 -48.64 -31.83
C HIS A 41 1.33 -50.04 -32.45
N HIS A 42 1.45 -50.13 -33.77
CA HIS A 42 1.62 -51.41 -34.47
C HIS A 42 2.99 -52.05 -34.16
N TRP A 43 4.02 -51.22 -33.98
CA TRP A 43 5.32 -51.69 -33.54
C TRP A 43 5.24 -52.33 -32.15
N GLY A 44 4.51 -51.71 -31.21
CA GLY A 44 4.23 -52.27 -29.89
C GLY A 44 3.49 -53.61 -29.92
N LEU A 45 2.47 -53.71 -30.78
CA LEU A 45 1.72 -54.97 -30.99
C LEU A 45 2.65 -56.09 -31.48
N ARG A 46 3.45 -55.84 -32.53
CA ARG A 46 4.35 -56.87 -33.11
C ARG A 46 5.39 -57.34 -32.11
N VAL A 47 6.10 -56.41 -31.47
CA VAL A 47 7.21 -56.74 -30.59
C VAL A 47 6.72 -57.48 -29.35
N CYS A 48 5.56 -57.11 -28.81
CA CYS A 48 4.93 -57.85 -27.73
C CYS A 48 4.57 -59.29 -28.14
N ALA A 49 4.10 -59.49 -29.37
CA ALA A 49 3.80 -60.82 -29.91
C ALA A 49 5.07 -61.69 -30.04
N ILE A 50 6.17 -61.11 -30.52
CA ILE A 50 7.48 -61.78 -30.63
C ILE A 50 8.03 -62.14 -29.24
N ALA A 51 7.90 -61.22 -28.28
CA ALA A 51 8.35 -61.40 -26.91
C ALA A 51 7.40 -62.24 -26.04
N ASN A 52 6.29 -62.73 -26.60
CA ASN A 52 5.23 -63.45 -25.90
C ASN A 52 4.76 -62.73 -24.61
N GLY A 53 4.68 -61.39 -24.66
CA GLY A 53 4.28 -60.53 -23.55
C GLY A 53 5.15 -60.64 -22.29
N SER A 54 6.46 -60.91 -22.42
CA SER A 54 7.39 -60.98 -21.29
C SER A 54 7.74 -59.60 -20.74
N ASN A 55 7.52 -59.38 -19.44
CA ASN A 55 7.87 -58.11 -18.80
C ASN A 55 9.40 -57.89 -18.74
N PHE A 56 10.19 -58.96 -18.66
CA PHE A 56 11.66 -58.88 -18.65
C PHE A 56 12.26 -58.28 -19.93
N THR A 57 11.53 -58.40 -21.05
CA THR A 57 11.99 -57.86 -22.35
C THR A 57 11.47 -56.44 -22.63
N LEU A 58 10.49 -55.95 -21.85
CA LEU A 58 9.85 -54.66 -22.08
C LEU A 58 10.85 -53.49 -21.95
N VAL A 59 11.70 -53.50 -20.92
CA VAL A 59 12.68 -52.41 -20.67
C VAL A 59 13.67 -52.24 -21.84
N PRO A 60 14.33 -53.30 -22.35
CA PRO A 60 15.16 -53.20 -23.56
C PRO A 60 14.42 -52.63 -24.77
N TYR A 61 13.16 -53.02 -24.99
CA TYR A 61 12.37 -52.51 -26.11
C TYR A 61 11.97 -51.05 -25.93
N LEU A 62 11.62 -50.62 -24.72
CA LEU A 62 11.34 -49.20 -24.42
C LEU A 62 12.57 -48.33 -24.64
N HIS A 63 13.77 -48.80 -24.27
CA HIS A 63 15.02 -48.11 -24.58
C HIS A 63 15.30 -48.05 -26.07
N ASN A 64 15.01 -49.12 -26.82
CA ASN A 64 15.16 -49.12 -28.27
C ASN A 64 14.19 -48.13 -28.95
N VAL A 65 12.93 -48.11 -28.50
CA VAL A 65 11.90 -47.16 -28.96
C VAL A 65 12.33 -45.72 -28.67
N TYR A 66 12.79 -45.43 -27.44
CA TYR A 66 13.32 -44.12 -27.08
C TYR A 66 14.48 -43.70 -27.99
N ASN A 67 15.47 -44.58 -28.17
CA ASN A 67 16.63 -44.30 -29.03
C ASN A 67 16.23 -44.11 -30.50
N TYR A 68 15.24 -44.86 -30.98
CA TYR A 68 14.72 -44.72 -32.33
C TYR A 68 14.03 -43.37 -32.54
N ILE A 69 13.10 -42.98 -31.66
CA ILE A 69 12.41 -41.69 -31.75
C ILE A 69 13.42 -40.55 -31.62
N HIS A 70 14.37 -40.67 -30.68
CA HIS A 70 15.45 -39.71 -30.51
C HIS A 70 16.28 -39.56 -31.79
N HIS A 71 16.63 -40.68 -32.45
CA HIS A 71 17.38 -40.65 -33.70
C HIS A 71 16.56 -40.04 -34.85
N GLU A 72 15.26 -40.35 -34.93
CA GLU A 72 14.33 -39.79 -35.91
C GLU A 72 14.23 -38.26 -35.77
N GLN A 73 14.14 -37.74 -34.54
CA GLN A 73 14.15 -36.30 -34.28
C GLN A 73 15.49 -35.63 -34.60
N VAL A 74 16.61 -36.30 -34.38
CA VAL A 74 17.96 -35.78 -34.69
C VAL A 74 18.18 -35.69 -36.20
N GLN A 75 17.72 -36.70 -36.96
CA GLN A 75 17.93 -36.75 -38.41
C GLN A 75 16.94 -35.89 -39.21
N ASN A 76 15.83 -35.49 -38.61
CA ASN A 76 14.85 -34.62 -39.26
C ASN A 76 15.34 -33.15 -39.26
N GLU A 77 16.15 -32.82 -40.26
CA GLU A 77 16.72 -31.46 -40.43
C GLU A 77 15.65 -30.38 -40.49
N TYR A 78 14.50 -30.65 -41.13
CA TYR A 78 13.39 -29.70 -41.21
C TYR A 78 12.78 -29.40 -39.83
N LEU A 79 12.58 -30.43 -38.99
CA LEU A 79 12.04 -30.27 -37.65
C LEU A 79 12.99 -29.48 -36.75
N GLN A 80 14.30 -29.77 -36.83
CA GLN A 80 15.34 -29.03 -36.11
C GLN A 80 15.37 -27.56 -36.55
N GLU A 81 15.33 -27.28 -37.85
CA GLU A 81 15.34 -25.90 -38.38
C GLU A 81 14.09 -25.12 -37.91
N GLN A 82 12.92 -25.75 -37.89
CA GLN A 82 11.68 -25.14 -37.36
C GLN A 82 11.77 -24.82 -35.87
N GLN A 83 12.30 -25.74 -35.06
CA GLN A 83 12.48 -25.53 -33.62
C GLN A 83 13.49 -24.42 -33.33
N HIS A 84 14.61 -24.38 -34.05
CA HIS A 84 15.58 -23.30 -33.96
C HIS A 84 14.97 -21.94 -34.32
N LYS A 85 14.25 -21.84 -35.45
CA LYS A 85 13.56 -20.59 -35.86
C LYS A 85 12.52 -20.13 -34.83
N ASN A 86 11.80 -21.07 -34.21
CA ASN A 86 10.82 -20.75 -33.18
C ASN A 86 11.51 -20.12 -31.95
N LEU A 87 12.59 -20.73 -31.47
CA LEU A 87 13.37 -20.19 -30.35
C LEU A 87 14.00 -18.83 -30.67
N GLU A 88 14.52 -18.65 -31.89
CA GLU A 88 15.04 -17.36 -32.35
C GLU A 88 13.96 -16.27 -32.36
N CYS A 89 12.76 -16.59 -32.86
CA CYS A 89 11.63 -15.68 -32.86
C CYS A 89 11.22 -15.29 -31.42
N GLN A 90 11.18 -16.25 -30.49
CA GLN A 90 10.90 -15.98 -29.07
C GLN A 90 11.97 -15.08 -28.43
N ILE A 91 13.25 -15.27 -28.77
CA ILE A 91 14.35 -14.42 -28.30
C ILE A 91 14.19 -13.00 -28.84
N GLU A 92 13.87 -12.84 -30.13
CA GLU A 92 13.67 -11.53 -30.75
C GLU A 92 12.48 -10.78 -30.13
N GLN A 93 11.36 -11.46 -29.89
CA GLN A 93 10.21 -10.90 -29.19
C GLN A 93 10.60 -10.37 -27.81
N LYS A 94 11.33 -11.16 -27.01
CA LYS A 94 11.80 -10.74 -25.69
C LYS A 94 12.80 -9.59 -25.74
N ARG A 95 13.66 -9.54 -26.78
CA ARG A 95 14.58 -8.39 -27.00
C ARG A 95 13.82 -7.10 -27.31
N ASN A 96 12.78 -7.19 -28.14
CA ASN A 96 11.92 -6.04 -28.46
C ASN A 96 11.17 -5.54 -27.22
N GLU A 97 10.71 -6.45 -26.35
CA GLU A 97 10.11 -6.13 -25.07
C GLU A 97 11.09 -5.40 -24.14
N ILE A 98 12.34 -5.89 -24.03
CA ILE A 98 13.41 -5.22 -23.28
C ILE A 98 13.69 -3.82 -23.85
N GLU A 99 13.69 -3.63 -25.17
CA GLU A 99 13.88 -2.31 -25.77
C GLU A 99 12.76 -1.34 -25.37
N CYS A 100 11.51 -1.81 -25.37
CA CYS A 100 10.35 -1.03 -24.91
C CYS A 100 10.50 -0.65 -23.43
N LEU A 101 10.89 -1.60 -22.58
CA LEU A 101 11.13 -1.36 -21.15
C LEU A 101 12.29 -0.38 -20.90
N ASN A 102 13.38 -0.47 -21.67
CA ASN A 102 14.48 0.48 -21.61
C ASN A 102 14.07 1.91 -21.99
N LYS A 103 13.21 2.07 -23.01
CA LYS A 103 12.64 3.39 -23.35
C LYS A 103 11.82 3.96 -22.18
N LYS A 104 10.98 3.14 -21.54
CA LYS A 104 10.23 3.54 -20.32
C LYS A 104 11.18 3.91 -19.17
N LEU A 105 12.27 3.16 -19.00
CA LEU A 105 13.30 3.42 -17.98
C LEU A 105 13.95 4.80 -18.16
N ILE A 106 14.26 5.18 -19.41
CA ILE A 106 14.82 6.50 -19.73
C ILE A 106 13.85 7.61 -19.33
N VAL A 107 12.57 7.48 -19.67
CA VAL A 107 11.54 8.47 -19.30
C VAL A 107 11.41 8.60 -17.78
N CYS A 108 11.40 7.47 -17.07
CA CYS A 108 11.37 7.46 -15.60
C CYS A 108 12.58 8.18 -14.99
N LYS A 109 13.79 7.91 -15.50
CA LYS A 109 15.02 8.58 -15.05
C LYS A 109 15.03 10.07 -15.36
N GLN A 110 14.50 10.47 -16.52
CA GLN A 110 14.34 11.88 -16.86
C GLN A 110 13.39 12.57 -15.88
N GLY A 111 12.23 11.98 -15.61
CA GLY A 111 11.28 12.52 -14.62
C GLY A 111 11.90 12.67 -13.22
N GLN A 112 12.70 11.70 -12.77
CA GLN A 112 13.45 11.83 -11.51
C GLN A 112 14.44 13.01 -11.52
N SER A 113 15.10 13.26 -12.66
CA SER A 113 16.00 14.41 -12.82
C SER A 113 15.25 15.73 -12.76
N ASP A 114 14.14 15.84 -13.49
CA ASP A 114 13.30 17.04 -13.54
C ASP A 114 12.75 17.38 -12.14
N TYR A 115 12.28 16.38 -11.40
CA TYR A 115 11.85 16.55 -10.01
C TYR A 115 12.98 17.02 -9.09
N LYS A 116 14.20 16.52 -9.29
CA LYS A 116 15.37 16.92 -8.50
C LYS A 116 15.78 18.36 -8.79
N GLU A 117 15.66 18.79 -10.04
CA GLU A 117 15.85 20.19 -10.46
C GLU A 117 14.81 21.10 -9.79
N SER A 118 13.52 20.74 -9.84
CA SER A 118 12.46 21.49 -9.14
C SER A 118 12.71 21.59 -7.62
N ILE A 119 13.24 20.53 -7.00
CA ILE A 119 13.64 20.59 -5.58
C ILE A 119 14.77 21.58 -5.35
N ASN A 120 15.75 21.65 -6.26
CA ASN A 120 16.87 22.59 -6.14
C ASN A 120 16.38 24.03 -6.30
N GLU A 121 15.52 24.31 -7.29
CA GLU A 121 14.90 25.63 -7.46
C GLU A 121 14.12 26.06 -6.21
N LEU A 122 13.31 25.17 -5.64
CA LEU A 122 12.58 25.44 -4.40
C LEU A 122 13.52 25.67 -3.20
N LYS A 123 14.66 24.98 -3.15
CA LYS A 123 15.69 25.20 -2.11
C LYS A 123 16.37 26.56 -2.28
N GLU A 124 16.63 26.99 -3.51
CA GLU A 124 17.15 28.33 -3.79
C GLU A 124 16.14 29.41 -3.42
N GLU A 125 14.86 29.23 -3.79
CA GLU A 125 13.77 30.12 -3.38
C GLU A 125 13.70 30.25 -1.86
N LYS A 126 13.82 29.13 -1.13
CA LYS A 126 13.88 29.12 0.34
C LYS A 126 15.07 29.90 0.90
N ILE A 127 16.25 29.80 0.28
CA ILE A 127 17.44 30.56 0.70
C ILE A 127 17.21 32.05 0.45
N ASN A 128 16.65 32.41 -0.71
CA ASN A 128 16.32 33.79 -1.07
C ASN A 128 15.31 34.40 -0.09
N LEU A 129 14.27 33.66 0.28
CA LEU A 129 13.28 34.10 1.28
C LEU A 129 13.88 34.25 2.68
N ARG A 130 14.85 33.41 3.05
CA ARG A 130 15.56 33.53 4.34
C ARG A 130 16.47 34.76 4.39
N ASN A 131 17.05 35.13 3.25
CA ASN A 131 17.93 36.29 3.12
C ASN A 131 17.17 37.61 2.92
N LYS A 132 15.90 37.53 2.53
CA LYS A 132 15.01 38.70 2.39
C LYS A 132 14.73 39.32 3.77
N ALA A 133 14.57 40.63 3.80
CA ALA A 133 14.13 41.34 5.00
C ALA A 133 12.77 40.78 5.50
N TYR A 134 12.54 40.92 6.80
CA TYR A 134 11.32 40.45 7.46
C TYR A 134 10.07 41.09 6.84
N GLU A 135 9.23 40.28 6.20
CA GLU A 135 7.96 40.71 5.62
C GLU A 135 6.80 40.34 6.55
N VAL A 136 6.03 41.37 6.95
CA VAL A 136 4.87 41.20 7.81
C VAL A 136 3.63 40.94 6.97
N ASN A 137 2.88 39.89 7.31
CA ASN A 137 1.56 39.68 6.76
C ASN A 137 0.59 40.76 7.29
N LYS A 138 0.23 41.72 6.43
CA LYS A 138 -0.65 42.85 6.78
C LYS A 138 -2.04 42.40 7.27
N GLY A 139 -2.58 41.35 6.68
CA GLY A 139 -3.88 40.79 7.08
C GLY A 139 -3.82 40.15 8.48
N ALA A 140 -2.77 39.37 8.74
CA ALA A 140 -2.53 38.79 10.06
C ALA A 140 -2.27 39.87 11.13
N LYS A 141 -1.49 40.91 10.79
CA LYS A 141 -1.27 42.07 11.67
C LYS A 141 -2.58 42.76 12.05
N MET A 142 -3.48 42.98 11.10
CA MET A 142 -4.78 43.61 11.36
C MET A 142 -5.66 42.77 12.28
N LYS A 143 -5.72 41.45 12.04
CA LYS A 143 -6.44 40.51 12.90
C LYS A 143 -5.86 40.46 14.32
N LEU A 144 -4.53 40.49 14.45
CA LEU A 144 -3.86 40.52 15.76
C LEU A 144 -4.19 41.81 16.53
N ILE A 145 -4.13 42.97 15.87
CA ILE A 145 -4.47 44.25 16.51
C ILE A 145 -5.93 44.26 16.98
N LEU A 146 -6.86 43.88 16.11
CA LEU A 146 -8.29 43.80 16.46
C LEU A 146 -8.52 42.82 17.61
N GLY A 147 -7.87 41.65 17.54
CA GLY A 147 -7.92 40.63 18.57
C GLY A 147 -7.43 41.15 19.93
N LEU A 148 -6.27 41.82 19.97
CA LEU A 148 -5.71 42.38 21.20
C LEU A 148 -6.59 43.49 21.81
N ILE A 149 -7.19 44.34 20.98
CA ILE A 149 -8.11 45.41 21.44
C ILE A 149 -9.32 44.81 22.18
N ILE A 150 -9.81 43.65 21.74
CA ILE A 150 -10.94 42.95 22.39
C ILE A 150 -10.45 42.10 23.56
N LEU A 151 -9.32 41.41 23.40
CA LEU A 151 -8.78 40.45 24.36
C LEU A 151 -8.36 41.10 25.68
N ILE A 152 -7.75 42.29 25.64
CA ILE A 152 -7.27 42.97 26.86
C ILE A 152 -8.43 43.34 27.80
N PRO A 153 -9.49 44.07 27.36
CA PRO A 153 -10.66 44.34 28.18
C PRO A 153 -11.34 43.08 28.69
N LEU A 154 -11.43 42.04 27.85
CA LEU A 154 -12.10 40.79 28.19
C LEU A 154 -11.33 39.98 29.24
N THR A 155 -9.99 40.00 29.15
CA THR A 155 -9.09 39.42 30.16
C THR A 155 -9.27 40.14 31.50
N MET A 156 -9.30 41.47 31.49
CA MET A 156 -9.53 42.27 32.69
C MET A 156 -10.93 41.99 33.29
N TYR A 157 -11.95 41.90 32.44
CA TYR A 157 -13.30 41.55 32.86
C TYR A 157 -13.35 40.18 33.55
N LEU A 158 -12.84 39.12 32.90
CA LEU A 158 -12.84 37.77 33.48
C LEU A 158 -12.02 37.71 34.76
N PHE A 159 -10.92 38.45 34.83
CA PHE A 159 -10.11 38.54 36.04
C PHE A 159 -10.90 39.11 37.22
N LEU A 160 -11.59 40.24 37.01
CA LEU A 160 -12.42 40.87 38.03
C LEU A 160 -13.64 40.01 38.37
N PHE A 161 -14.31 39.45 37.37
CA PHE A 161 -15.48 38.61 37.54
C PHE A 161 -15.19 37.37 38.37
N TYR A 162 -14.16 36.58 38.00
CA TYR A 162 -13.83 35.36 38.74
C TYR A 162 -13.27 35.68 40.13
N SER A 163 -12.44 36.72 40.29
CA SER A 163 -11.96 37.11 41.63
C SER A 163 -13.14 37.47 42.54
N SER A 164 -14.04 38.31 42.05
CA SER A 164 -15.19 38.77 42.82
C SER A 164 -16.19 37.64 43.10
N THR A 165 -16.57 36.86 42.09
CA THR A 165 -17.58 35.80 42.22
C THR A 165 -17.09 34.68 43.13
N PHE A 166 -15.80 34.32 43.10
CA PHE A 166 -15.23 33.37 44.05
C PHE A 166 -15.22 33.93 45.48
N TYR A 167 -14.81 35.18 45.66
CA TYR A 167 -14.87 35.81 46.98
C TYR A 167 -16.30 35.79 47.54
N SER A 168 -17.26 36.21 46.72
CA SER A 168 -18.68 36.23 47.07
C SER A 168 -19.25 34.86 47.37
N ALA A 169 -18.94 33.85 46.56
CA ALA A 169 -19.49 32.51 46.76
C ALA A 169 -18.97 31.85 48.05
N PHE A 170 -17.67 32.02 48.36
CA PHE A 170 -17.01 31.25 49.42
C PHE A 170 -16.81 31.99 50.74
N PHE A 171 -16.67 33.33 50.73
CA PHE A 171 -16.22 34.08 51.91
C PHE A 171 -17.12 35.26 52.30
N LYS A 172 -17.94 35.78 51.38
CA LYS A 172 -18.79 36.94 51.66
C LYS A 172 -19.96 36.56 52.56
N ASP A 173 -20.14 37.33 53.63
CA ASP A 173 -21.37 37.35 54.42
C ASP A 173 -22.36 38.31 53.73
N PHE A 174 -23.56 37.82 53.41
CA PHE A 174 -24.54 38.54 52.62
C PHE A 174 -25.54 39.36 53.45
N SER A 175 -25.37 39.42 54.77
CA SER A 175 -26.25 40.10 55.73
C SER A 175 -26.61 41.57 55.42
N GLU A 176 -25.90 42.24 54.52
CA GLU A 176 -26.19 43.60 54.05
C GLU A 176 -26.78 43.62 52.63
N GLY A 177 -28.11 43.56 52.51
CA GLY A 177 -28.91 44.06 51.36
C GLY A 177 -28.29 43.88 49.97
N ALA A 178 -27.82 42.67 49.65
CA ALA A 178 -27.03 42.44 48.45
C ALA A 178 -27.92 42.28 47.22
N ASN A 179 -27.77 43.18 46.24
CA ASN A 179 -28.30 42.97 44.89
C ASN A 179 -27.39 42.02 44.09
N LEU A 180 -27.93 41.37 43.05
CA LEU A 180 -27.17 40.45 42.18
C LEU A 180 -25.82 41.02 41.73
N MET A 181 -25.79 42.28 41.29
CA MET A 181 -24.55 42.91 40.80
C MET A 181 -23.49 43.05 41.90
N ASN A 182 -23.88 43.37 43.15
CA ASN A 182 -22.94 43.42 44.28
C ASN A 182 -22.47 42.03 44.72
N SER A 183 -23.26 41.01 44.40
CA SER A 183 -22.93 39.60 44.67
C SER A 183 -21.97 39.06 43.60
N MET A 184 -22.11 39.49 42.34
CA MET A 184 -21.22 39.09 41.25
C MET A 184 -19.95 39.95 41.14
N PHE A 185 -20.05 41.24 41.43
CA PHE A 185 -18.98 42.24 41.32
C PHE A 185 -18.86 43.06 42.62
N ASP A 186 -18.22 42.47 43.64
CA ASP A 186 -17.77 43.20 44.82
C ASP A 186 -16.45 43.92 44.48
N ALA A 187 -16.53 45.25 44.33
CA ALA A 187 -15.40 46.11 44.00
C ALA A 187 -14.24 46.02 45.03
N ASN A 188 -14.56 45.60 46.26
CA ASN A 188 -13.58 45.47 47.34
C ASN A 188 -13.22 44.01 47.63
N ALA A 189 -13.62 43.04 46.79
CA ALA A 189 -13.37 41.61 47.00
C ALA A 189 -11.90 41.30 47.33
N LEU A 190 -10.98 41.89 46.55
CA LEU A 190 -9.55 41.65 46.72
C LEU A 190 -9.00 42.26 48.02
N SER A 191 -9.43 43.48 48.34
CA SER A 191 -9.03 44.18 49.56
C SER A 191 -9.57 43.47 50.81
N LYS A 192 -10.85 43.07 50.80
CA LYS A 192 -11.48 42.33 51.91
C LYS A 192 -10.85 40.95 52.12
N ALA A 193 -10.52 40.24 51.04
CA ALA A 193 -9.80 38.97 51.14
C ALA A 193 -8.41 39.16 51.76
N LEU A 194 -7.66 40.20 51.35
CA LEU A 194 -6.36 40.53 51.95
C LEU A 194 -6.47 40.89 53.44
N GLU A 195 -7.47 41.68 53.82
CA GLU A 195 -7.71 42.11 55.21
C GLU A 195 -8.04 40.93 56.12
N THR A 196 -8.72 39.91 55.59
CA THR A 196 -9.09 38.71 56.34
C THR A 196 -7.91 37.75 56.45
N SER A 197 -7.28 37.38 55.31
CA SER A 197 -6.21 36.39 55.27
C SER A 197 -5.47 36.39 53.93
N VAL A 198 -4.14 36.30 53.97
CA VAL A 198 -3.31 36.09 52.77
C VAL A 198 -3.72 34.80 52.02
N THR A 199 -4.17 33.77 52.74
CA THR A 199 -4.62 32.51 52.11
C THR A 199 -5.90 32.71 51.31
N GLU A 200 -6.85 33.50 51.81
CA GLU A 200 -8.09 33.84 51.08
C GLU A 200 -7.77 34.65 49.83
N LEU A 201 -6.87 35.63 49.95
CA LEU A 201 -6.38 36.40 48.81
C LEU A 201 -5.76 35.50 47.73
N CYS A 202 -4.89 34.57 48.11
CA CYS A 202 -4.29 33.63 47.16
C CYS A 202 -5.33 32.74 46.49
N PHE A 203 -6.33 32.26 47.24
CA PHE A 203 -7.42 31.46 46.69
C PHE A 203 -8.21 32.24 45.64
N VAL A 204 -8.64 33.45 45.99
CA VAL A 204 -9.41 34.34 45.09
C VAL A 204 -8.61 34.71 43.83
N LEU A 205 -7.32 35.03 43.96
CA LEU A 205 -6.46 35.36 42.81
C LEU A 205 -6.14 34.15 41.93
N SER A 206 -6.10 32.96 42.50
CA SER A 206 -5.82 31.74 41.73
C SER A 206 -6.96 31.37 40.79
N ALA A 207 -8.21 31.68 41.15
CA ALA A 207 -9.38 31.33 40.36
C ALA A 207 -9.30 31.89 38.93
N PRO A 208 -9.17 33.21 38.69
CA PRO A 208 -8.98 33.73 37.33
C PRO A 208 -7.85 33.09 36.56
N VAL A 209 -6.72 32.79 37.21
CA VAL A 209 -5.54 32.19 36.57
C VAL A 209 -5.86 30.77 36.10
N ILE A 210 -6.59 29.99 36.90
CA ILE A 210 -7.02 28.64 36.52
C ILE A 210 -7.93 28.70 35.29
N PHE A 211 -8.97 29.55 35.30
CA PHE A 211 -9.88 29.67 34.15
C PHE A 211 -9.16 30.19 32.90
N MET A 212 -8.32 31.21 33.03
CA MET A 212 -7.48 31.70 31.92
C MET A 212 -6.55 30.61 31.38
N GLY A 213 -5.96 29.78 32.26
CA GLY A 213 -5.12 28.64 31.88
C GLY A 213 -5.89 27.55 31.15
N LEU A 214 -7.12 27.25 31.56
CA LEU A 214 -8.02 26.35 30.84
C LEU A 214 -8.38 26.92 29.46
N GLY A 215 -8.62 28.23 29.37
CA GLY A 215 -8.94 28.88 28.11
C GLY A 215 -7.75 28.92 27.15
N PHE A 216 -6.53 29.15 27.67
CA PHE A 216 -5.29 28.99 26.91
C PHE A 216 -5.14 27.55 26.38
N SER A 217 -5.50 26.56 27.20
CA SER A 217 -5.44 25.15 26.82
C SER A 217 -6.37 24.83 25.66
N LEU A 218 -7.50 25.52 25.50
CA LEU A 218 -8.37 25.38 24.33
C LEU A 218 -7.61 25.65 23.02
N HIS A 219 -6.87 26.76 22.94
CA HIS A 219 -6.03 27.07 21.78
C HIS A 219 -4.96 25.98 21.54
N PHE A 220 -4.26 25.55 22.59
CA PHE A 220 -3.23 24.51 22.48
C PHE A 220 -3.76 23.22 21.86
N PHE A 221 -5.01 22.83 22.16
CA PHE A 221 -5.62 21.65 21.55
C PHE A 221 -6.15 21.90 20.13
N THR A 222 -6.56 23.13 19.78
CA THR A 222 -6.99 23.49 18.42
C THR A 222 -5.86 23.30 17.38
N VAL A 223 -4.61 23.57 17.76
CA VAL A 223 -3.44 23.44 16.88
C VAL A 223 -3.12 21.97 16.50
N GLN A 224 -3.59 21.00 17.29
CA GLN A 224 -3.34 19.58 17.03
C GLN A 224 -4.12 19.08 15.81
N GLN A 225 -3.49 18.21 15.01
CA GLN A 225 -4.09 17.66 13.78
C GLN A 225 -4.88 16.36 14.01
N THR A 226 -4.99 15.88 15.26
CA THR A 226 -5.62 14.61 15.62
C THR A 226 -7.10 14.77 15.96
N TRP A 227 -7.93 13.76 15.69
CA TRP A 227 -9.36 13.75 16.03
C TRP A 227 -9.63 13.90 17.54
N THR A 228 -8.70 13.42 18.37
CA THR A 228 -8.74 13.55 19.84
C THR A 228 -8.81 15.01 20.33
N LYS A 229 -8.51 16.00 19.47
CA LYS A 229 -8.62 17.41 19.81
C LYS A 229 -10.03 17.83 20.22
N TYR A 230 -11.06 17.32 19.53
CA TYR A 230 -12.44 17.72 19.80
C TYR A 230 -12.93 17.21 21.15
N ILE A 231 -12.52 15.99 21.51
CA ILE A 231 -12.85 15.39 22.82
C ILE A 231 -12.20 16.18 23.95
N LYS A 232 -10.91 16.52 23.82
CA LYS A 232 -10.18 17.30 24.83
C LYS A 232 -10.77 18.71 25.00
N MET A 233 -11.10 19.37 23.89
CA MET A 233 -11.74 20.69 23.90
C MET A 233 -13.12 20.64 24.57
N GLY A 234 -13.93 19.63 24.23
CA GLY A 234 -15.23 19.41 24.87
C GLY A 234 -15.13 19.12 26.36
N ALA A 235 -14.12 18.35 26.79
CA ALA A 235 -13.87 18.08 28.20
C ALA A 235 -13.51 19.35 28.99
N ILE A 236 -12.70 20.24 28.42
CA ILE A 236 -12.35 21.53 29.04
C ILE A 236 -13.56 22.44 29.14
N LEU A 237 -14.37 22.55 28.08
CA LEU A 237 -15.59 23.33 28.13
C LEU A 237 -16.59 22.76 29.15
N CYS A 238 -16.70 21.43 29.24
CA CYS A 238 -17.57 20.77 30.20
C CYS A 238 -17.12 21.04 31.66
N ILE A 239 -15.84 20.87 31.97
CA ILE A 239 -15.34 21.12 33.33
C ILE A 239 -15.49 22.60 33.72
N THR A 240 -15.19 23.53 32.80
CA THR A 240 -15.39 24.96 33.02
C THR A 240 -16.87 25.30 33.24
N PHE A 241 -17.76 24.72 32.43
CA PHE A 241 -19.21 24.91 32.59
C PHE A 241 -19.72 24.40 33.95
N VAL A 242 -19.25 23.23 34.40
CA VAL A 242 -19.62 22.67 35.71
C VAL A 242 -19.16 23.59 36.83
N PHE A 243 -17.94 24.13 36.77
CA PHE A 243 -17.48 25.09 37.78
C PHE A 243 -18.31 26.36 37.79
N ASP A 244 -18.64 26.92 36.63
CA ASP A 244 -19.48 28.12 36.54
C ASP A 244 -20.91 27.87 37.04
N ALA A 245 -21.47 26.68 36.78
CA ALA A 245 -22.76 26.27 37.32
C ALA A 245 -22.74 26.13 38.84
N ILE A 246 -21.63 25.64 39.42
CA ILE A 246 -21.44 25.59 40.88
C ILE A 246 -21.41 27.00 41.47
N LEU A 247 -20.64 27.92 40.87
CA LEU A 247 -20.57 29.31 41.32
C LEU A 247 -21.95 29.99 41.23
N ALA A 248 -22.65 29.80 40.11
CA ALA A 248 -23.97 30.34 39.90
C ALA A 248 -24.99 29.81 40.93
N TYR A 249 -24.96 28.49 41.21
CA TYR A 249 -25.79 27.90 42.26
C TYR A 249 -25.49 28.50 43.64
N MET A 250 -24.21 28.68 43.98
CA MET A 250 -23.81 29.26 45.26
C MET A 250 -24.27 30.71 45.41
N ILE A 251 -24.07 31.53 44.37
CA ILE A 251 -24.52 32.93 44.38
C ILE A 251 -26.05 33.02 44.44
N GLY A 252 -26.77 32.22 43.64
CA GLY A 252 -28.22 32.17 43.65
C GLY A 252 -28.78 31.73 45.01
N LYS A 253 -28.15 30.72 45.64
CA LYS A 253 -28.51 30.27 46.98
C LYS A 253 -28.31 31.38 48.02
N HIS A 254 -27.16 32.06 48.01
CA HIS A 254 -26.89 33.16 48.94
C HIS A 254 -27.87 34.32 48.75
N LEU A 255 -28.25 34.62 47.50
CA LEU A 255 -29.24 35.65 47.20
C LEU A 255 -30.64 35.26 47.71
N HIS A 256 -31.04 34.00 47.53
CA HIS A 256 -32.30 33.45 48.03
C HIS A 256 -32.35 33.42 49.57
N ASP A 257 -31.28 32.96 50.21
CA ASP A 257 -31.16 32.96 51.67
C ASP A 257 -31.30 34.39 52.22
N MET A 258 -30.79 35.40 51.49
CA MET A 258 -31.04 36.80 51.81
C MET A 258 -32.48 37.24 51.62
N GLU A 259 -33.13 36.87 50.52
CA GLU A 259 -34.56 37.14 50.30
C GLU A 259 -35.43 36.57 51.43
N VAL A 260 -35.05 35.41 51.98
CA VAL A 260 -35.71 34.83 53.16
C VAL A 260 -35.45 35.67 54.41
N ILE A 261 -34.21 36.11 54.64
CA ILE A 261 -33.83 36.93 55.80
C ILE A 261 -34.52 38.31 55.80
N ILE A 262 -34.62 38.96 54.63
CA ILE A 262 -35.28 40.27 54.49
C ILE A 262 -36.81 40.16 54.39
N GLY A 263 -37.36 38.94 54.40
CA GLY A 263 -38.79 38.66 54.42
C GLY A 263 -39.51 38.80 53.08
N THR A 264 -38.78 38.85 51.96
CA THR A 264 -39.36 38.89 50.60
C THR A 264 -39.69 37.51 50.05
N ALA A 265 -39.06 36.45 50.59
CA ALA A 265 -39.37 35.05 50.30
C ALA A 265 -39.94 34.33 51.53
N GLY A 266 -40.71 33.25 51.31
CA GLY A 266 -41.32 32.48 52.40
C GLY A 266 -40.29 31.72 53.25
N LEU A 267 -40.46 31.69 54.57
CA LEU A 267 -39.49 31.15 55.55
C LEU A 267 -39.11 29.66 55.37
N ASN A 268 -39.87 28.90 54.56
CA ASN A 268 -39.66 27.48 54.29
C ASN A 268 -39.25 27.20 52.83
N SER A 269 -38.87 28.22 52.06
CA SER A 269 -38.45 28.02 50.67
C SER A 269 -37.05 27.38 50.63
N ILE A 270 -36.94 26.23 49.99
CA ILE A 270 -35.68 25.48 49.87
C ILE A 270 -35.05 25.81 48.52
N TYR A 271 -33.82 26.32 48.52
CA TYR A 271 -33.07 26.57 47.29
C TYR A 271 -32.39 25.28 46.77
N GLY A 272 -33.17 24.49 46.05
CA GLY A 272 -32.71 23.26 45.39
C GLY A 272 -32.20 23.49 43.97
N LEU A 273 -31.70 22.41 43.33
CA LEU A 273 -31.28 22.43 41.92
C LEU A 273 -32.43 22.82 40.97
N SER A 274 -33.66 22.41 41.29
CA SER A 274 -34.84 22.76 40.48
C SER A 274 -35.12 24.27 40.50
N GLU A 275 -34.94 24.91 41.66
CA GLU A 275 -35.14 26.35 41.82
C GLU A 275 -34.03 27.12 41.10
N ALA A 276 -32.78 26.67 41.24
CA ALA A 276 -31.64 27.28 40.56
C ALA A 276 -31.73 27.24 39.02
N VAL A 277 -32.33 26.18 38.45
CA VAL A 277 -32.57 26.10 37.00
C VAL A 277 -33.66 27.09 36.55
N GLY A 278 -34.62 27.40 37.41
CA GLY A 278 -35.69 28.37 37.16
C GLY A 278 -35.29 29.83 37.44
N ASP A 279 -34.22 30.04 38.21
CA ASP A 279 -33.79 31.36 38.64
C ASP A 279 -32.99 32.12 37.57
N ILE A 280 -33.49 33.31 37.21
CA ILE A 280 -32.86 34.21 36.26
C ILE A 280 -31.47 34.67 36.73
N ASN A 281 -31.27 34.83 38.05
CA ASN A 281 -30.02 35.31 38.62
C ASN A 281 -28.91 34.27 38.45
N THR A 282 -29.22 32.99 38.66
CA THR A 282 -28.32 31.86 38.39
C THR A 282 -27.89 31.84 36.92
N TRP A 283 -28.82 31.99 35.96
CA TRP A 283 -28.48 32.07 34.54
C TRP A 283 -27.65 33.31 34.18
N ALA A 284 -27.89 34.44 34.84
CA ALA A 284 -27.10 35.65 34.65
C ALA A 284 -25.64 35.44 35.07
N VAL A 285 -25.38 34.73 36.18
CA VAL A 285 -24.01 34.38 36.60
C VAL A 285 -23.33 33.48 35.57
N ILE A 286 -24.01 32.43 35.09
CA ILE A 286 -23.47 31.54 34.05
C ILE A 286 -23.19 32.31 32.77
N PHE A 287 -24.08 33.22 32.35
CA PHE A 287 -23.89 34.00 31.14
C PHE A 287 -22.70 34.95 31.25
N CYS A 288 -22.56 35.66 32.37
CA CYS A 288 -21.44 36.58 32.61
C CYS A 288 -20.09 35.87 32.76
N GLY A 289 -20.07 34.63 33.26
CA GLY A 289 -18.85 33.82 33.32
C GLY A 289 -18.59 33.05 32.05
N PHE A 290 -19.38 32.01 31.82
CA PHE A 290 -19.10 30.95 30.86
C PHE A 290 -19.12 31.42 29.41
N ILE A 291 -20.14 32.21 29.03
CA ILE A 291 -20.27 32.68 27.65
C ILE A 291 -19.16 33.68 27.32
N VAL A 292 -18.88 34.60 28.25
CA VAL A 292 -17.78 35.57 28.09
C VAL A 292 -16.43 34.84 28.03
N TYR A 293 -16.26 33.77 28.81
CA TYR A 293 -15.10 32.90 28.75
C TYR A 293 -14.95 32.18 27.40
N ILE A 294 -16.02 31.67 26.81
CA ILE A 294 -15.98 31.09 25.45
C ILE A 294 -15.56 32.14 24.42
N ILE A 295 -16.17 33.33 24.47
CA ILE A 295 -15.82 34.44 23.57
C ILE A 295 -14.34 34.78 23.74
N TRP A 296 -13.85 34.81 24.98
CA TRP A 296 -12.44 35.04 25.27
C TRP A 296 -11.53 33.99 24.67
N GLY A 297 -11.86 32.70 24.84
CA GLY A 297 -11.09 31.61 24.26
C GLY A 297 -11.03 31.67 22.73
N ILE A 298 -12.13 32.03 22.06
CA ILE A 298 -12.19 32.19 20.60
C ILE A 298 -11.36 33.39 20.13
N VAL A 299 -11.50 34.55 20.77
CA VAL A 299 -10.73 35.75 20.42
C VAL A 299 -9.24 35.54 20.69
N PHE A 300 -8.90 34.80 21.75
CA PHE A 300 -7.54 34.40 22.07
C PHE A 300 -6.97 33.48 20.97
N ASP A 301 -7.69 32.43 20.59
CA ASP A 301 -7.30 31.51 19.51
C ASP A 301 -7.08 32.24 18.17
N MET A 302 -7.99 33.16 17.82
CA MET A 302 -7.85 34.02 16.64
C MET A 302 -6.59 34.88 16.71
N SER A 303 -6.33 35.52 17.85
CA SER A 303 -5.17 36.40 18.05
C SER A 303 -3.87 35.62 17.96
N MET A 304 -3.81 34.45 18.61
CA MET A 304 -2.62 33.60 18.60
C MET A 304 -2.36 33.00 17.21
N SER A 305 -3.41 32.56 16.51
CA SER A 305 -3.31 32.11 15.12
C SER A 305 -2.85 33.23 14.18
N ALA A 306 -3.28 34.47 14.41
CA ALA A 306 -2.82 35.63 13.65
C ALA A 306 -1.35 35.98 13.96
N TYR A 307 -0.92 35.83 15.20
CA TYR A 307 0.49 35.98 15.59
C TYR A 307 1.39 34.96 14.89
N ASP A 308 0.96 33.69 14.84
CA ASP A 308 1.69 32.63 14.12
C ASP A 308 1.81 32.91 12.61
N GLN A 309 0.83 33.62 12.05
CA GLN A 309 0.79 34.00 10.64
C GLN A 309 1.45 35.36 10.33
N LEU A 310 2.06 36.01 11.32
CA LEU A 310 2.59 37.37 11.17
C LEU A 310 3.88 37.37 10.32
N ASP A 311 4.71 36.35 10.48
CA ASP A 311 5.94 36.15 9.71
C ASP A 311 5.62 35.47 8.37
N LEU A 312 5.55 36.29 7.31
CA LEU A 312 5.22 35.82 5.96
C LEU A 312 6.33 34.91 5.41
N ASN A 313 7.59 35.21 5.71
CA ASN A 313 8.73 34.42 5.25
C ASN A 313 8.68 33.02 5.86
N LYS A 314 8.37 32.90 7.15
CA LYS A 314 8.20 31.61 7.83
C LYS A 314 7.07 30.78 7.23
N ILE A 315 5.94 31.39 6.86
CA ILE A 315 4.83 30.69 6.19
C ILE A 315 5.26 30.19 4.82
N ASN A 316 5.86 31.04 3.99
CA ASN A 316 6.30 30.67 2.65
C ASN A 316 7.36 29.55 2.71
N ILE A 317 8.30 29.63 3.64
CA ILE A 317 9.28 28.55 3.88
C ILE A 317 8.59 27.24 4.28
N LYS A 318 7.55 27.29 5.12
CA LYS A 318 6.77 26.11 5.50
C LYS A 318 6.05 25.50 4.29
N ASP A 319 5.47 26.33 3.42
CA ASP A 319 4.82 25.86 2.20
C ASP A 319 5.82 25.23 1.23
N ILE A 320 6.96 25.87 1.01
CA ILE A 320 8.06 25.31 0.21
C ILE A 320 8.52 23.96 0.76
N ASN A 321 8.73 23.82 2.07
CA ASN A 321 9.10 22.54 2.67
C ASN A 321 8.04 21.45 2.43
N LYS A 322 6.75 21.82 2.45
CA LYS A 322 5.65 20.89 2.15
C LYS A 322 5.68 20.46 0.69
N ARG A 323 5.94 21.38 -0.24
CA ARG A 323 6.09 21.08 -1.67
C ARG A 323 7.30 20.17 -1.92
N ILE A 324 8.45 20.48 -1.33
CA ILE A 324 9.67 19.64 -1.41
C ILE A 324 9.34 18.22 -0.94
N LYS A 325 8.69 18.06 0.21
CA LYS A 325 8.29 16.73 0.72
C LYS A 325 7.35 15.99 -0.24
N GLY A 326 6.43 16.70 -0.89
CA GLY A 326 5.56 16.11 -1.91
C GLY A 326 6.32 15.62 -3.14
N ILE A 327 7.27 16.41 -3.63
CA ILE A 327 8.11 16.03 -4.78
C ILE A 327 9.07 14.89 -4.41
N GLU A 328 9.64 14.89 -3.20
CA GLU A 328 10.46 13.78 -2.68
C GLU A 328 9.68 12.46 -2.66
N GLN A 329 8.40 12.50 -2.33
CA GLN A 329 7.52 11.33 -2.42
C GLN A 329 7.32 10.87 -3.87
N GLN A 330 7.13 11.80 -4.82
CA GLN A 330 7.03 11.45 -6.25
C GLN A 330 8.32 10.81 -6.77
N ILE A 331 9.49 11.32 -6.36
CA ILE A 331 10.79 10.70 -6.69
C ILE A 331 10.87 9.27 -6.14
N HIS A 332 10.37 9.04 -4.91
CA HIS A 332 10.34 7.70 -4.34
C HIS A 332 9.44 6.75 -5.14
N GLU A 333 8.27 7.22 -5.57
CA GLU A 333 7.35 6.46 -6.43
C GLU A 333 7.99 6.12 -7.79
N GLU A 334 8.66 7.08 -8.43
CA GLU A 334 9.38 6.83 -9.69
C GLU A 334 10.56 5.85 -9.49
N LYS A 335 11.30 5.93 -8.38
CA LYS A 335 12.35 4.95 -8.07
C LYS A 335 11.80 3.54 -7.88
N ALA A 336 10.63 3.40 -7.27
CA ALA A 336 9.96 2.10 -7.14
C ALA A 336 9.56 1.54 -8.51
N LYS A 337 9.07 2.39 -9.43
CA LYS A 337 8.80 1.99 -10.83
C LYS A 337 10.08 1.58 -11.56
N GLU A 338 11.16 2.35 -11.42
CA GLU A 338 12.47 2.03 -11.97
C GLU A 338 12.93 0.64 -11.53
N GLN A 339 12.84 0.35 -10.23
CA GLN A 339 13.22 -0.96 -9.69
C GLN A 339 12.35 -2.09 -10.26
N SER A 340 11.04 -1.89 -10.38
CA SER A 340 10.13 -2.87 -10.98
C SER A 340 10.50 -3.18 -12.43
N ILE A 341 10.75 -2.14 -13.24
CA ILE A 341 11.14 -2.28 -14.65
C ILE A 341 12.49 -2.99 -14.76
N ASN A 342 13.47 -2.65 -13.92
CA ASN A 342 14.77 -3.33 -13.91
C ASN A 342 14.66 -4.81 -13.56
N ASN A 343 13.78 -5.17 -12.61
CA ASN A 343 13.52 -6.57 -12.28
C ASN A 343 12.91 -7.33 -13.46
N GLU A 344 11.95 -6.72 -14.17
CA GLU A 344 11.33 -7.30 -15.37
C GLU A 344 12.35 -7.51 -16.50
N ILE A 345 13.21 -6.51 -16.74
CA ILE A 345 14.33 -6.63 -17.68
C ILE A 345 15.28 -7.77 -17.28
N SER A 346 15.58 -7.94 -15.99
CA SER A 346 16.42 -9.03 -15.50
C SER A 346 15.79 -10.40 -15.74
N LEU A 347 14.48 -10.55 -15.50
CA LEU A 347 13.74 -11.79 -15.78
C LEU A 347 13.75 -12.13 -17.27
N LEU A 348 13.52 -11.14 -18.13
CA LEU A 348 13.57 -11.32 -19.59
C LEU A 348 14.97 -11.69 -20.07
N ASN A 349 16.02 -11.06 -19.52
CA ASN A 349 17.41 -11.43 -19.81
C ASN A 349 17.73 -12.87 -19.41
N ASN A 350 17.31 -13.29 -18.21
CA ASN A 350 17.49 -14.67 -17.76
C ASN A 350 16.75 -15.66 -18.68
N ALA A 351 15.54 -15.32 -19.10
CA ALA A 351 14.78 -16.11 -20.07
C ALA A 351 15.53 -16.20 -21.41
N ILE A 352 16.02 -15.08 -21.95
CA ILE A 352 16.84 -15.06 -23.18
C ILE A 352 18.09 -15.93 -23.01
N SER A 353 18.80 -15.84 -21.89
CA SER A 353 19.98 -16.69 -21.63
C SER A 353 19.62 -18.17 -21.63
N SER A 354 18.48 -18.56 -21.04
CA SER A 354 18.00 -19.94 -21.05
C SER A 354 17.64 -20.44 -22.46
N LEU A 355 16.95 -19.62 -23.27
CA LEU A 355 16.61 -19.94 -24.65
C LEU A 355 17.86 -20.00 -25.54
N THR A 356 18.81 -19.10 -25.32
CA THR A 356 20.09 -19.10 -26.05
C THR A 356 20.92 -20.34 -25.71
N SER A 357 20.89 -20.78 -24.45
CA SER A 357 21.52 -22.05 -24.05
C SER A 357 20.86 -23.26 -24.71
N GLN A 358 19.53 -23.24 -24.90
CA GLN A 358 18.82 -24.30 -25.61
C GLN A 358 19.20 -24.34 -27.09
N ILE A 359 19.34 -23.17 -27.75
CA ILE A 359 19.84 -23.09 -29.13
C ILE A 359 21.30 -23.56 -29.25
N SER A 360 22.14 -23.28 -28.24
CA SER A 360 23.53 -23.73 -28.24
C SER A 360 23.68 -25.26 -28.16
N ASN A 361 22.65 -25.96 -27.68
CA ASN A 361 22.58 -27.41 -27.80
C ASN A 361 22.23 -27.74 -29.25
N LYS A 362 23.18 -28.29 -30.00
CA LYS A 362 23.10 -28.59 -31.45
C LYS A 362 21.90 -29.45 -31.89
N VAL A 363 21.20 -30.09 -30.96
CA VAL A 363 20.02 -30.92 -31.23
C VAL A 363 18.97 -30.54 -30.19
N ILE A 364 17.82 -30.09 -30.67
CA ILE A 364 16.63 -29.82 -29.86
C ILE A 364 15.79 -31.10 -29.85
N ILE A 365 15.53 -31.64 -28.66
CA ILE A 365 14.75 -32.87 -28.49
C ILE A 365 13.42 -32.51 -27.86
N ASP A 366 12.33 -32.83 -28.54
CA ASP A 366 10.99 -32.68 -28.00
C ASP A 366 10.63 -33.89 -27.14
N LYS A 367 10.88 -33.74 -25.83
CA LYS A 367 10.55 -34.74 -24.81
C LYS A 367 9.05 -35.08 -24.79
N ALA A 368 8.17 -34.10 -25.00
CA ALA A 368 6.72 -34.34 -24.97
C ALA A 368 6.27 -35.20 -26.15
N ALA A 369 6.85 -34.96 -27.33
CA ALA A 369 6.64 -35.82 -28.50
C ALA A 369 7.16 -37.25 -28.26
N ILE A 370 8.35 -37.42 -27.67
CA ILE A 370 8.89 -38.75 -27.33
C ILE A 370 7.95 -39.49 -26.39
N ARG A 371 7.48 -38.83 -25.32
CA ARG A 371 6.55 -39.45 -24.37
C ARG A 371 5.25 -39.90 -25.03
N THR A 372 4.72 -39.09 -25.94
CA THR A 372 3.49 -39.42 -26.70
C THR A 372 3.69 -40.68 -27.53
N GLU A 373 4.78 -40.76 -28.28
CA GLU A 373 5.05 -41.94 -29.12
C GLU A 373 5.41 -43.19 -28.31
N MET A 374 6.12 -43.05 -27.19
CA MET A 374 6.34 -44.14 -26.25
C MET A 374 5.04 -44.65 -25.63
N THR A 375 4.08 -43.76 -25.35
CA THR A 375 2.75 -44.12 -24.86
C THR A 375 1.95 -44.86 -25.93
N ASN A 376 2.02 -44.42 -27.18
CA ASN A 376 1.38 -45.09 -28.33
C ASN A 376 1.94 -46.52 -28.51
N PHE A 377 3.27 -46.67 -28.41
CA PHE A 377 3.94 -47.97 -28.44
C PHE A 377 3.46 -48.87 -27.30
N PHE A 378 3.46 -48.36 -26.08
CA PHE A 378 3.07 -49.14 -24.91
C PHE A 378 1.58 -49.52 -24.91
N ALA A 379 0.71 -48.66 -25.43
CA ALA A 379 -0.69 -49.00 -25.66
C ALA A 379 -0.85 -50.20 -26.60
N GLY A 380 -0.01 -50.29 -27.65
CA GLY A 380 0.04 -51.45 -28.53
C GLY A 380 0.57 -52.70 -27.82
N TRP A 381 1.58 -52.54 -26.97
CA TRP A 381 2.12 -53.64 -26.16
C TRP A 381 1.07 -54.25 -25.23
N ILE A 382 0.31 -53.42 -24.50
CA ILE A 382 -0.75 -53.86 -23.59
C ILE A 382 -1.90 -54.52 -24.34
N ALA A 383 -2.31 -53.95 -25.49
CA ALA A 383 -3.35 -54.55 -26.32
C ALA A 383 -2.97 -55.97 -26.75
N GLN A 384 -1.71 -56.22 -27.11
CA GLN A 384 -1.24 -57.56 -27.46
C GLN A 384 -1.13 -58.49 -26.25
N MET A 385 -0.73 -58.00 -25.06
CA MET A 385 -0.71 -58.82 -23.84
C MET A 385 -2.10 -59.37 -23.49
N SER A 386 -3.14 -58.55 -23.69
CA SER A 386 -4.55 -58.97 -23.51
C SER A 386 -4.92 -60.11 -24.48
N ILE A 387 -4.54 -60.00 -25.76
CA ILE A 387 -4.78 -61.02 -26.78
C ILE A 387 -4.04 -62.33 -26.47
N LEU A 388 -2.83 -62.25 -25.91
CA LEU A 388 -2.02 -63.39 -25.49
C LEU A 388 -2.49 -64.05 -24.18
N GLY A 389 -3.57 -63.55 -23.56
CA GLY A 389 -4.15 -64.12 -22.34
C GLY A 389 -3.31 -63.91 -21.08
N LYS A 390 -2.46 -62.88 -21.04
CA LYS A 390 -1.66 -62.53 -19.85
C LYS A 390 -2.54 -62.06 -18.70
N THR A 391 -2.17 -62.43 -17.47
CA THR A 391 -2.98 -62.12 -16.29
C THR A 391 -3.03 -60.62 -16.03
N ASN A 392 -4.06 -60.17 -15.31
CA ASN A 392 -4.15 -58.76 -14.88
C ASN A 392 -2.95 -58.32 -14.04
N ILE A 393 -2.31 -59.24 -13.31
CA ILE A 393 -1.11 -58.99 -12.51
C ILE A 393 0.09 -58.68 -13.43
N ASP A 394 0.26 -59.45 -14.51
CA ASP A 394 1.34 -59.23 -15.48
C ASP A 394 1.18 -57.90 -16.24
N GLN A 395 -0.05 -57.52 -16.57
CA GLN A 395 -0.36 -56.24 -17.22
C GLN A 395 -0.12 -55.05 -16.27
N SER A 396 -0.51 -55.18 -14.99
CA SER A 396 -0.21 -54.17 -13.97
C SER A 396 1.30 -54.02 -13.74
N SER A 397 2.05 -55.12 -13.72
CA SER A 397 3.51 -55.10 -13.60
C SER A 397 4.17 -54.41 -14.81
N ALA A 398 3.67 -54.64 -16.03
CA ALA A 398 4.16 -53.95 -17.24
C ALA A 398 3.88 -52.44 -17.22
N ASN A 399 2.73 -52.00 -16.69
CA ASN A 399 2.40 -50.58 -16.48
C ASN A 399 3.37 -49.91 -15.50
N GLU A 400 3.68 -50.57 -14.40
CA GLU A 400 4.65 -50.07 -13.41
C GLU A 400 6.04 -49.93 -14.04
N THR A 401 6.51 -50.97 -14.73
CA THR A 401 7.79 -50.96 -15.46
C THR A 401 7.86 -49.85 -16.53
N PHE A 402 6.77 -49.58 -17.25
CA PHE A 402 6.70 -48.49 -18.22
C PHE A 402 6.85 -47.11 -17.55
N ASN A 403 6.10 -46.86 -16.47
CA ASN A 403 6.16 -45.60 -15.74
C ASN A 403 7.53 -45.36 -15.09
N GLU A 404 8.13 -46.40 -14.50
CA GLU A 404 9.50 -46.35 -13.98
C GLU A 404 10.51 -46.01 -15.09
N THR A 405 10.36 -46.62 -16.27
CA THR A 405 11.24 -46.36 -17.41
C THR A 405 11.12 -44.92 -17.91
N LEU A 406 9.89 -44.38 -18.05
CA LEU A 406 9.68 -42.97 -18.42
C LEU A 406 10.34 -42.01 -17.42
N ASN A 407 10.18 -42.28 -16.12
CA ASN A 407 10.82 -41.49 -15.06
C ASN A 407 12.34 -41.56 -15.15
N SER A 408 12.91 -42.75 -15.42
CA SER A 408 14.36 -42.93 -15.54
C SER A 408 14.97 -42.19 -16.73
N LEU A 409 14.18 -42.03 -17.82
CA LEU A 409 14.59 -41.32 -19.02
C LEU A 409 14.32 -39.81 -18.95
N SER A 410 13.77 -39.30 -17.83
CA SER A 410 13.46 -37.87 -17.60
C SER A 410 12.46 -37.26 -18.62
N ILE A 411 11.41 -38.02 -18.97
CA ILE A 411 10.39 -37.66 -19.97
C ILE A 411 8.97 -37.69 -19.40
#